data_AF-A0A8U0HRA8-F1
#
_entry.id   AF-A0A8U0HRA8-F1
#
_cell.length_a   1.000
_cell.length_b   1.000
_cell.length_c   1.000
_cell.angle_alpha   90.00
_cell.angle_beta   90.00
_cell.angle_gamma   90.00
#
_symmetry.space_group_name_H-M   'P 1'
#
loop_
_entity.id
_entity.type
_entity.pdbx_description
1 polymer ?
#
loop_
_entity_poly.entity_id
_entity_poly.type
_entity_poly.pdbx_seq_one_letter_code
_entity_poly.pdbx_strand_id
1 'polypeptide(L)'
;MNPAKFALLLGVGLLAFLFVLSLYVVWTRIVGLDPTLAQRCADLSGPVRSIIALLSGALLGTASMAAPNVEVGVAGMVMLAASTFAALMLFELAQQYEFAAS
;
A
#
# COMPACT_ATOMS: atom_id res chain seq x y z
N MET A 1 20.15 6.06 16.94
CA MET A 1 19.66 5.53 15.65
C MET A 1 20.49 6.16 14.54
N ASN A 2 20.94 5.42 13.54
CA ASN A 2 21.72 6.00 12.43
C ASN A 2 20.75 6.72 11.47
N PRO A 3 20.77 8.06 11.37
CA PRO A 3 19.77 8.84 10.61
C PRO A 3 19.77 8.46 9.13
N ALA A 4 20.91 8.06 8.58
CA ALA A 4 21.02 7.57 7.21
C ALA A 4 20.23 6.27 6.97
N LYS A 5 20.23 5.33 7.93
CA LYS A 5 19.45 4.08 7.86
C LYS A 5 17.94 4.36 7.86
N PHE A 6 17.49 5.29 8.71
CA PHE A 6 16.08 5.68 8.77
C PHE A 6 15.63 6.35 7.47
N ALA A 7 16.40 7.33 6.97
CA ALA A 7 16.09 8.01 5.71
C ALA A 7 16.03 7.05 4.51
N LEU A 8 16.94 6.07 4.45
CA LEU A 8 16.92 5.03 3.41
C LEU A 8 15.65 4.17 3.48
N LEU A 9 15.30 3.64 4.66
CA LEU A 9 14.11 2.81 4.80
C LEU A 9 12.82 3.58 4.50
N LEU A 10 12.76 4.85 4.92
CA LEU A 10 11.62 5.72 4.62
C LEU A 10 11.52 6.01 3.11
N GLY A 11 12.64 6.31 2.45
CA GLY A 11 12.69 6.52 1.00
C GLY A 11 12.29 5.29 0.21
N VAL A 12 12.80 4.11 0.57
CA VAL A 12 12.43 2.83 -0.05
C VAL A 12 10.96 2.51 0.17
N GLY A 13 10.44 2.72 1.39
CA GLY A 13 9.02 2.54 1.69
C GLY A 13 8.13 3.46 0.85
N LEU A 14 8.51 4.73 0.71
CA LEU A 14 7.79 5.68 -0.15
C LEU A 14 7.82 5.25 -1.62
N LEU A 15 8.98 4.82 -2.13
CA LEU A 15 9.11 4.35 -3.51
C LEU A 15 8.26 3.10 -3.76
N ALA A 16 8.30 2.13 -2.85
CA ALA A 16 7.52 0.90 -2.95
C ALA A 16 6.01 1.20 -2.94
N PHE A 17 5.58 2.12 -2.08
CA PHE A 17 4.18 2.56 -2.02
C PHE A 17 3.73 3.22 -3.33
N LEU A 18 4.52 4.16 -3.86
CA LEU A 18 4.24 4.81 -5.14
C LEU A 18 4.21 3.81 -6.30
N PHE A 19 5.10 2.82 -6.27
CA PHE A 19 5.15 1.76 -7.27
C PHE A 19 3.89 0.89 -7.24
N VAL A 20 3.43 0.46 -6.06
CA VAL A 20 2.19 -0.32 -5.91
C VAL A 20 0.96 0.47 -6.35
N LEU A 21 0.87 1.75 -5.96
CA LEU A 21 -0.20 2.64 -6.43
C LEU A 21 -0.22 2.76 -7.96
N SER A 22 0.95 2.96 -8.55
CA SER A 22 1.09 3.08 -10.01
C SER A 22 0.68 1.77 -10.70
N LEU A 23 1.17 0.63 -10.21
CA LEU A 23 0.78 -0.68 -10.73
C LEU A 23 -0.71 -0.94 -10.61
N TYR A 24 -1.32 -0.58 -9.48
CA TYR A 24 -2.76 -0.72 -9.27
C TYR A 24 -3.57 0.12 -10.26
N VAL A 25 -3.19 1.38 -10.49
CA VAL A 25 -3.87 2.25 -11.48
C VAL A 25 -3.69 1.72 -12.90
N VAL A 26 -2.47 1.29 -13.26
CA VAL A 26 -2.20 0.71 -14.59
C VAL A 26 -3.00 -0.58 -14.78
N TRP A 27 -3.02 -1.46 -13.78
CA TRP A 27 -3.75 -2.71 -13.82
C TRP A 27 -5.26 -2.48 -13.98
N THR A 28 -5.86 -1.65 -13.12
CA THR A 28 -7.30 -1.33 -13.20
C THR A 28 -7.68 -0.76 -14.56
N ARG A 29 -6.82 0.10 -15.15
CA ARG A 29 -6.98 0.59 -16.53
C ARG A 29 -6.88 -0.52 -17.58
N ILE A 30 -5.94 -1.45 -17.46
CA ILE A 30 -5.77 -2.57 -18.41
C ILE A 30 -6.98 -3.50 -18.37
N VAL A 31 -7.51 -3.80 -17.18
CA VAL A 31 -8.69 -4.66 -17.00
C VAL A 31 -9.98 -3.92 -17.36
N GLY A 32 -9.92 -2.61 -17.62
CA GLY A 32 -11.09 -1.80 -17.95
C GLY A 32 -12.05 -1.58 -16.78
N LEU A 33 -11.57 -1.79 -15.55
CA LEU A 33 -12.31 -1.54 -14.32
C LEU A 33 -12.19 -0.06 -13.94
N ASP A 34 -13.32 0.56 -13.60
CA ASP A 34 -13.26 1.80 -12.82
C ASP A 34 -12.68 1.45 -11.43
N PRO A 35 -11.69 2.23 -10.93
CA PRO A 35 -11.01 1.91 -9.68
C PRO A 35 -11.94 2.15 -8.49
N THR A 36 -12.81 1.18 -8.19
CA THR A 36 -13.84 1.22 -7.14
C THR A 36 -13.24 1.53 -5.76
N LEU A 37 -12.05 1.00 -5.47
CA LEU A 37 -11.29 1.26 -4.25
C LEU A 37 -10.76 2.70 -4.18
N ALA A 38 -10.32 3.29 -5.29
CA ALA A 38 -9.90 4.69 -5.32
C ALA A 38 -11.09 5.63 -5.09
N GLN A 39 -12.26 5.26 -5.64
CA GLN A 39 -13.52 5.97 -5.43
C GLN A 39 -14.00 5.86 -3.98
N ARG A 40 -14.00 4.67 -3.39
CA ARG A 40 -14.33 4.47 -1.96
C ARG A 40 -13.35 5.20 -1.03
N CYS A 41 -12.06 5.22 -1.36
CA CYS A 41 -11.08 6.01 -0.62
C CYS A 41 -11.28 7.53 -0.77
N ALA A 42 -11.79 7.99 -1.91
CA ALA A 42 -12.16 9.39 -2.09
C ALA A 42 -13.45 9.75 -1.33
N ASP A 43 -14.36 8.79 -1.17
CA ASP A 43 -15.62 8.92 -0.45
C ASP A 43 -15.47 8.76 1.07
N LEU A 44 -14.30 8.32 1.54
CA LEU A 44 -13.98 8.28 2.97
C LEU A 44 -13.93 9.69 3.55
N SER A 45 -14.62 9.88 4.68
CA SER A 45 -14.64 11.16 5.39
C SER A 45 -13.23 11.58 5.82
N GLY A 46 -12.92 12.87 5.70
CA GLY A 46 -11.60 13.45 6.03
C GLY A 46 -10.99 13.02 7.38
N PRO A 47 -11.78 12.87 8.46
CA PRO A 47 -11.27 12.38 9.74
C PRO A 47 -10.79 10.94 9.68
N VAL A 48 -11.54 10.06 9.01
CA VAL A 48 -11.19 8.64 8.87
C VAL A 48 -9.94 8.49 8.00
N ARG A 49 -9.84 9.27 6.92
CA ARG A 49 -8.64 9.30 6.07
C ARG A 49 -7.39 9.74 6.85
N SER A 50 -7.55 10.73 7.73
CA SER A 50 -6.47 11.23 8.59
C SER A 50 -6.03 10.19 9.62
N ILE A 51 -6.97 9.48 10.25
CA ILE A 51 -6.68 8.40 11.21
C ILE A 51 -5.94 7.24 10.53
N ILE A 52 -6.39 6.82 9.34
CA ILE A 52 -5.74 5.75 8.58
C ILE A 52 -4.32 6.17 8.16
N ALA A 53 -4.14 7.41 7.70
CA ALA A 53 -2.83 7.94 7.35
C ALA A 53 -1.89 7.98 8.57
N LEU A 54 -2.40 8.40 9.73
CA LEU A 54 -1.62 8.46 10.96
C LEU A 54 -1.22 7.06 11.46
N LEU A 55 -2.16 6.11 11.49
CA LEU A 55 -1.91 4.74 11.93
C LEU A 55 -0.94 4.02 10.99
N SER A 56 -1.12 4.15 9.68
CA SER A 56 -0.23 3.55 8.69
C SER A 56 1.18 4.13 8.77
N GLY A 57 1.32 5.46 8.91
CA GLY A 57 2.60 6.11 9.13
C GLY A 57 3.28 5.68 10.43
N ALA A 58 2.53 5.58 11.52
CA ALA A 58 3.05 5.12 12.81
C ALA A 58 3.51 3.65 12.77
N LEU A 59 2.73 2.77 12.12
CA LEU A 59 3.08 1.36 11.93
C LEU A 59 4.32 1.20 11.05
N LEU A 60 4.41 1.93 9.93
CA LEU A 60 5.59 1.92 9.06
C LEU A 60 6.82 2.46 9.78
N GLY A 61 6.68 3.54 10.54
CA GLY A 61 7.77 4.12 11.33
C GLY A 61 8.28 3.16 12.41
N THR A 62 7.37 2.53 13.16
CA THR A 62 7.72 1.55 14.20
C THR A 62 8.33 0.27 13.63
N ALA A 63 7.77 -0.27 12.54
CA ALA A 63 8.35 -1.43 11.84
C ALA A 63 9.75 -1.13 11.29
N SER A 64 9.98 0.08 10.77
CA SER A 64 11.29 0.52 10.30
C SER A 64 12.33 0.60 11.43
N MET A 65 11.90 0.92 12.66
CA MET A 65 12.77 0.94 13.84
C MET A 65 13.12 -0.47 14.34
N ALA A 66 12.21 -1.43 14.16
CA ALA A 66 12.41 -2.83 14.57
C ALA A 66 13.33 -3.62 13.64
N ALA A 67 13.62 -3.11 12.44
CA ALA A 67 14.48 -3.80 11.47
C ALA A 67 15.95 -3.83 11.95
N PRO A 68 16.56 -5.03 12.14
CA PRO A 68 17.92 -5.15 12.65
C PRO A 68 18.94 -4.58 11.65
N ASN A 69 18.76 -4.87 10.35
CA ASN A 69 19.62 -4.44 9.26
C ASN A 69 18.83 -3.75 8.14
N VAL A 70 19.52 -2.95 7.32
CA VAL A 70 18.91 -2.24 6.17
C VAL A 70 18.29 -3.23 5.18
N GLU A 71 19.01 -4.29 4.84
CA GLU A 71 18.56 -5.32 3.90
C GLU A 71 17.24 -5.97 4.34
N VAL A 72 17.13 -6.33 5.62
CA VAL A 72 15.92 -6.92 6.21
C VAL A 72 14.76 -5.93 6.17
N GLY A 73 15.02 -4.65 6.46
CA GLY A 73 14.00 -3.60 6.37
C GLY A 73 13.51 -3.37 4.94
N VAL A 74 14.42 -3.36 3.96
CA VAL A 74 14.08 -3.24 2.54
C VAL A 74 13.27 -4.44 2.07
N ALA A 75 13.74 -5.66 2.35
CA ALA A 75 13.03 -6.89 1.99
C ALA A 75 11.62 -6.93 2.61
N GLY A 76 11.49 -6.52 3.88
CA GLY A 76 10.20 -6.42 4.56
C GLY A 76 9.26 -5.41 3.90
N MET A 77 9.74 -4.21 3.56
CA MET A 77 8.94 -3.19 2.88
C MET A 77 8.49 -3.65 1.48
N VAL A 78 9.38 -4.29 0.71
CA VAL A 78 9.05 -4.82 -0.61
C VAL A 78 8.04 -5.96 -0.52
N MET A 79 8.21 -6.88 0.43
CA MET A 79 7.29 -8.00 0.62
C MET A 79 5.91 -7.50 1.08
N LEU A 80 5.87 -6.51 1.98
CA LEU A 80 4.64 -5.87 2.41
C LEU A 80 3.93 -5.19 1.24
N ALA A 81 4.66 -4.42 0.43
CA ALA A 81 4.13 -3.77 -0.77
C ALA A 81 3.56 -4.79 -1.77
N ALA A 82 4.30 -5.86 -2.06
CA ALA A 82 3.84 -6.94 -2.94
C ALA A 82 2.58 -7.65 -2.39
N SER A 83 2.53 -7.89 -1.08
CA SER A 83 1.38 -8.51 -0.41
C SER A 83 0.15 -7.61 -0.46
N THR A 84 0.32 -6.30 -0.26
CA THR A 84 -0.76 -5.32 -0.42
C THR A 84 -1.28 -5.32 -1.85
N PHE A 85 -0.39 -5.30 -2.85
CA PHE A 85 -0.81 -5.38 -4.25
C PHE A 85 -1.60 -6.67 -4.55
N ALA A 86 -1.11 -7.83 -4.08
CA ALA A 86 -1.80 -9.10 -4.24
C ALA A 86 -3.18 -9.11 -3.56
N ALA A 87 -3.30 -8.51 -2.36
CA ALA A 87 -4.58 -8.39 -1.66
C ALA A 87 -5.57 -7.49 -2.41
N LEU A 88 -5.11 -6.35 -2.96
CA LEU A 88 -5.93 -5.47 -3.80
C LEU A 88 -6.45 -6.22 -5.04
N MET A 89 -5.56 -7.00 -5.68
CA MET A 89 -5.90 -7.83 -6.83
C MET A 89 -6.97 -8.88 -6.53
N LEU A 90 -6.83 -9.60 -5.41
CA LEU A 90 -7.82 -10.58 -4.97
C LEU A 90 -9.16 -9.92 -4.61
N PHE A 91 -9.12 -8.74 -4.01
CA PHE A 91 -10.32 -7.98 -3.67
C PHE A 91 -11.10 -7.54 -4.91
N GLU A 92 -10.42 -6.98 -5.90
CA GLU A 92 -11.04 -6.60 -7.19
C GLU A 92 -11.66 -7.84 -7.88
N LEU A 93 -10.95 -8.96 -7.88
CA LEU A 93 -11.45 -10.21 -8.47
C LEU A 93 -12.69 -10.75 -7.73
N ALA A 94 -12.72 -10.66 -6.40
CA ALA A 94 -13.88 -11.03 -5.61
C ALA A 94 -15.09 -10.12 -5.89
N GLN A 95 -14.88 -8.81 -6.00
CA GLN A 95 -15.97 -7.89 -6.37
C GLN A 95 -16.50 -8.13 -7.77
N GLN A 96 -15.62 -8.42 -8.74
CA GLN A 96 -16.05 -8.79 -10.09
C GLN A 96 -16.92 -10.05 -10.08
N TYR A 97 -16.57 -11.05 -9.26
CA TYR A 97 -17.35 -12.27 -9.13
C TYR A 97 -18.74 -12.02 -8.53
N GLU A 98 -18.83 -11.20 -7.47
CA GLU A 98 -20.12 -10.80 -6.88
C GLU A 98 -21.01 -10.07 -7.88
N PHE A 99 -20.43 -9.13 -8.66
CA PHE A 99 -21.18 -8.37 -9.67
C PHE A 99 -21.62 -9.23 -10.86
N ALA A 100 -20.85 -10.25 -11.23
CA ALA A 100 -21.21 -11.18 -12.29
C ALA A 100 -22.25 -12.23 -11.85
N ALA A 101 -22.37 -12.49 -10.53
CA ALA A 101 -23.32 -13.43 -9.96
C ALA A 101 -24.69 -12.80 -9.61
N SER A 102 -24.82 -11.47 -9.69
CA SER A 102 -26.06 -10.71 -9.49
C SER A 102 -26.78 -10.42 -10.80
#